data_AF-A0A3D1HTL6-F1
#
_entry.id   AF-A0A3D1HTL6-F1
#
_cell.length_a   1.000
_cell.length_b   1.000
_cell.length_c   1.000
_cell.angle_alpha   90.00
_cell.angle_beta   90.00
_cell.angle_gamma   90.00
#
_symmetry.space_group_name_H-M   'P 1'
#
loop_
_entity.id
_entity.type
_entity.pdbx_description
1 polymer ?
#
loop_
_entity_poly.entity_id
_entity_poly.type
_entity_poly.pdbx_seq_one_letter_code
_entity_poly.pdbx_strand_id
1 'polypeptide(L)'
;VILGRYPNVDFKIATLSQYLCGTVITVVAIAVLGVAPPDTLTSSKAALMGLFFSGLILMPSFLVIIRVTQYMSPGLVGILMLSEVLVAVITAMVLLGEVLTIMQWIGVGVILGAGVIVATADESRGRAAVPPTDLA
;
A
#
# COMPACT_ATOMS: atom_id res chain seq x y z
N VAL A 1 1.09 13.30 3.19
CA VAL A 1 1.56 14.69 3.42
C VAL A 1 1.43 15.11 4.89
N ILE A 2 0.30 14.88 5.55
CA ILE A 2 0.09 15.29 6.96
C ILE A 2 0.97 14.49 7.95
N LEU A 3 1.15 13.17 7.77
CA LEU A 3 1.97 12.38 8.72
C LEU A 3 3.46 12.75 8.75
N GLY A 4 4.04 13.15 7.62
CA GLY A 4 5.43 13.63 7.58
C GLY A 4 5.64 14.93 8.38
N ARG A 5 4.56 15.66 8.71
CA ARG A 5 4.60 16.84 9.59
C ARG A 5 4.66 16.46 11.08
N TYR A 6 4.31 15.22 11.43
CA TYR A 6 4.23 14.74 12.81
C TYR A 6 5.02 13.44 13.00
N PRO A 7 6.36 13.48 12.93
CA PRO A 7 7.21 12.30 13.07
C PRO A 7 7.08 11.59 14.43
N ASN A 8 6.58 12.29 15.46
CA ASN A 8 6.34 11.75 16.80
C ASN A 8 4.95 11.13 17.02
N VAL A 9 4.08 11.09 16.00
CA VAL A 9 2.80 10.39 16.13
C VAL A 9 3.05 8.91 16.33
N ASP A 10 2.41 8.32 17.34
CA ASP A 10 2.42 6.87 17.53
C ASP A 10 1.70 6.23 16.33
N PHE A 11 2.49 5.64 15.44
CA PHE A 11 2.00 4.97 14.23
C PHE A 11 1.00 3.85 14.57
N LYS A 12 1.05 3.28 15.78
CA LYS A 12 0.09 2.26 16.25
C LYS A 12 -1.30 2.87 16.41
N ILE A 13 -1.39 4.06 17.02
CA ILE A 13 -2.64 4.79 17.21
C ILE A 13 -3.18 5.27 15.86
N ALA A 14 -2.30 5.75 14.98
CA ALA A 14 -2.68 6.12 13.62
C ALA A 14 -3.27 4.91 12.85
N THR A 15 -2.61 3.75 12.90
CA THR A 15 -3.09 2.52 12.27
C THR A 15 -4.43 2.08 12.86
N LEU A 16 -4.56 2.06 14.20
CA LEU A 16 -5.80 1.69 14.88
C LEU A 16 -6.97 2.61 14.47
N SER A 17 -6.74 3.92 14.48
CA SER A 17 -7.77 4.90 14.09
C SER A 17 -8.19 4.75 12.63
N GLN A 18 -7.26 4.43 11.73
CA GLN A 18 -7.57 4.13 10.33
C GLN A 18 -8.51 2.93 10.19
N TYR A 19 -8.22 1.82 10.89
CA TYR A 19 -9.07 0.63 10.85
C TYR A 19 -10.45 0.86 11.48
N LEU A 20 -10.53 1.61 12.59
CA LEU A 20 -11.79 2.00 13.21
C LEU A 20 -12.64 2.84 12.26
N CYS A 21 -12.04 3.88 11.66
CA CYS A 21 -12.73 4.73 10.70
C CYS A 21 -13.19 3.95 9.48
N GLY A 22 -12.34 3.09 8.91
CA GLY A 22 -12.70 2.22 7.78
C GLY A 22 -13.85 1.27 8.10
N THR A 23 -13.89 0.72 9.32
CA THR A 23 -15.01 -0.12 9.79
C THR A 23 -16.31 0.68 9.83
N VAL A 24 -16.29 1.89 10.41
CA VAL A 24 -17.47 2.77 10.47
C VAL A 24 -17.96 3.13 9.05
N ILE A 25 -17.05 3.52 8.16
CA ILE A 25 -17.38 3.84 6.76
C ILE A 25 -18.02 2.63 6.07
N THR A 26 -17.49 1.43 6.29
CA THR A 26 -18.02 0.19 5.69
C THR A 26 -19.43 -0.11 6.20
N VAL A 27 -19.69 0.02 7.50
CA VAL A 27 -21.02 -0.19 8.08
C VAL A 27 -22.03 0.81 7.51
N VAL A 28 -21.65 2.09 7.39
CA VAL A 28 -22.50 3.12 6.78
C VAL A 28 -22.77 2.79 5.31
N ALA A 29 -21.76 2.37 4.56
CA ALA A 29 -21.92 2.00 3.16
C ALA A 29 -22.89 0.82 2.98
N ILE A 30 -22.79 -0.22 3.82
CA ILE A 30 -23.74 -1.36 3.80
C ILE A 30 -25.18 -0.88 4.07
N ALA A 31 -25.36 -0.02 5.08
CA ALA A 31 -26.66 0.52 5.42
C ALA A 31 -27.27 1.37 4.28
N VAL A 32 -26.45 2.21 3.63
CA VAL A 32 -26.89 3.06 2.51
C VAL A 32 -27.22 2.25 1.26
N LEU A 33 -26.43 1.21 0.97
CA LEU A 33 -26.64 0.36 -0.21
C LEU A 33 -27.82 -0.61 -0.05
N GLY A 34 -28.39 -0.74 1.14
CA GLY A 34 -29.53 -1.62 1.40
C GLY A 34 -29.22 -3.10 1.13
N VAL A 35 -27.94 -3.49 1.15
CA VAL A 35 -27.52 -4.86 0.89
C VAL A 35 -27.85 -5.69 2.13
N ALA A 36 -28.72 -6.70 1.96
CA ALA A 36 -29.05 -7.62 3.04
C ALA A 36 -27.76 -8.28 3.55
N PRO A 37 -27.56 -8.36 4.89
CA PRO A 37 -26.37 -9.00 5.43
C PRO A 37 -26.34 -10.45 4.95
N PRO A 38 -25.16 -10.94 4.51
CA PRO A 38 -25.05 -12.30 4.02
C PRO A 38 -25.40 -13.29 5.14
N ASP A 39 -26.03 -14.40 4.77
CA ASP A 39 -26.47 -15.40 5.74
C ASP A 39 -25.29 -15.90 6.58
N THR A 40 -25.45 -15.84 7.90
CA THR A 40 -24.38 -15.99 8.89
C THR A 40 -23.74 -17.37 8.87
N LEU A 41 -24.50 -18.41 8.51
CA LEU A 41 -24.00 -19.77 8.44
C LEU A 41 -23.11 -19.97 7.19
N THR A 42 -23.59 -19.49 6.04
CA THR A 42 -22.97 -19.71 4.72
C THR A 42 -21.73 -18.85 4.51
N SER A 43 -21.68 -17.67 5.13
CA SER A 43 -20.57 -16.71 4.99
C SER A 43 -19.55 -16.74 6.12
N SER A 44 -19.74 -17.60 7.12
CA SER A 44 -18.83 -17.75 8.27
C SER A 44 -17.39 -18.07 7.84
N LYS A 45 -17.21 -18.97 6.85
CA LYS A 45 -15.90 -19.31 6.30
C LYS A 45 -15.25 -18.13 5.56
N ALA A 46 -16.03 -17.40 4.77
CA ALA A 46 -15.53 -16.23 4.06
C ALA A 46 -15.15 -15.10 5.03
N ALA A 47 -15.96 -14.88 6.07
CA ALA A 47 -15.67 -13.93 7.14
C ALA A 47 -14.40 -14.31 7.92
N LEU A 48 -14.21 -15.60 8.24
CA LEU A 48 -13.02 -16.09 8.91
C LEU A 48 -11.76 -15.92 8.05
N MET A 49 -11.84 -16.25 6.76
CA MET A 49 -10.73 -16.03 5.81
C MET A 49 -10.42 -14.53 5.69
N GLY A 50 -11.45 -13.69 5.56
CA GLY A 50 -11.29 -12.24 5.52
C GLY A 50 -10.60 -11.70 6.78
N LEU A 51 -10.98 -12.18 7.96
CA LEU A 51 -10.33 -11.82 9.23
C LEU A 51 -8.87 -12.29 9.26
N PHE A 52 -8.59 -13.51 8.82
CA PHE A 52 -7.24 -14.06 8.80
C PHE A 52 -6.31 -13.25 7.90
N PHE A 53 -6.71 -13.02 6.64
CA PHE A 53 -5.92 -12.26 5.68
C PHE A 53 -5.81 -10.77 6.05
N SER A 54 -6.88 -10.15 6.53
CA SER A 54 -6.83 -8.74 6.96
C SER A 54 -5.95 -8.55 8.20
N GLY A 55 -6.04 -9.44 9.18
CA GLY A 55 -5.24 -9.38 10.40
C GLY A 55 -3.75 -9.67 10.17
N LEU A 56 -3.43 -10.69 9.35
CA LEU A 56 -2.04 -11.13 9.16
C LEU A 56 -1.30 -10.45 8.01
N ILE A 57 -2.00 -9.97 6.99
CA ILE A 57 -1.36 -9.37 5.83
C ILE A 57 -1.64 -7.87 5.79
N LEU A 58 -2.92 -7.48 5.80
CA LEU A 58 -3.29 -6.08 5.57
C LEU A 58 -2.85 -5.17 6.73
N MET A 59 -3.16 -5.57 7.97
CA MET A 59 -2.85 -4.80 9.19
C MET A 59 -1.35 -4.53 9.37
N PRO A 60 -0.45 -5.53 9.34
CA PRO A 60 0.98 -5.25 9.46
C PRO A 60 1.51 -4.46 8.26
N SER A 61 0.97 -4.66 7.06
CA SER A 61 1.37 -3.88 5.88
C SER A 61 1.11 -2.39 6.08
N PHE A 62 -0.12 -2.02 6.46
CA PHE A 62 -0.46 -0.61 6.71
C PHE A 62 0.33 0.01 7.85
N LEU A 63 0.60 -0.77 8.91
CA LEU A 63 1.44 -0.33 10.01
C LEU A 63 2.86 0.02 9.52
N VAL A 64 3.46 -0.84 8.70
CA VAL A 64 4.79 -0.60 8.10
C VAL A 64 4.75 0.61 7.16
N ILE A 65 3.73 0.74 6.32
CA ILE A 65 3.55 1.88 5.40
C ILE A 65 3.51 3.21 6.15
N ILE A 66 2.68 3.28 7.21
CA ILE A 66 2.57 4.47 8.07
C ILE A 66 3.92 4.78 8.70
N ARG A 67 4.62 3.75 9.21
CA ARG A 67 5.94 3.90 9.83
C ARG A 67 6.98 4.42 8.84
N VAL A 68 7.06 3.85 7.63
CA VAL A 68 8.01 4.27 6.58
C VAL A 68 7.72 5.70 6.12
N THR A 69 6.43 6.10 6.05
CA THR A 69 6.02 7.46 5.70
C THR A 69 6.47 8.52 6.72
N GLN A 70 6.90 8.13 7.93
CA GLN A 70 7.52 9.05 8.88
C GLN A 70 9.01 9.34 8.57
N TYR A 71 9.66 8.46 7.79
CA TYR A 71 11.08 8.55 7.45
C TYR A 71 11.33 8.98 6.00
N MET A 72 10.41 8.63 5.11
CA MET A 72 10.50 8.90 3.68
C MET A 72 9.37 9.82 3.25
N SER A 73 9.59 10.56 2.15
CA SER A 73 8.53 11.39 1.59
C SER A 73 7.31 10.53 1.22
N PRO A 74 6.06 10.97 1.51
CA PRO A 74 4.86 10.21 1.17
C PRO A 74 4.73 9.90 -0.33
N GLY A 75 5.32 10.74 -1.19
CA GLY A 75 5.36 10.50 -2.64
C GLY A 75 6.23 9.29 -2.99
N LEU A 76 7.41 9.16 -2.37
CA LEU A 76 8.29 8.00 -2.59
C LEU A 76 7.65 6.71 -2.06
N VAL A 77 7.04 6.76 -0.87
CA VAL A 77 6.31 5.61 -0.32
C VAL A 77 5.15 5.19 -1.24
N GLY A 78 4.42 6.17 -1.80
CA GLY A 78 3.35 5.89 -2.76
C GLY A 78 3.84 5.21 -4.04
N ILE A 79 5.01 5.58 -4.54
CA ILE A 79 5.60 4.93 -5.73
C ILE A 79 6.10 3.53 -5.41
N LEU A 80 6.70 3.32 -4.24
CA LEU A 80 7.07 1.98 -3.77
C LEU A 80 5.83 1.09 -3.57
N MET A 81 4.72 1.64 -3.09
CA MET A 81 3.46 0.92 -2.95
C MET A 81 2.92 0.40 -4.29
N LEU A 82 3.17 1.09 -5.42
CA LEU A 82 2.77 0.59 -6.73
C LEU A 82 3.44 -0.74 -7.11
N SER A 83 4.54 -1.13 -6.45
CA SER A 83 5.14 -2.46 -6.62
C SER A 83 4.22 -3.59 -6.15
N GLU A 84 3.25 -3.32 -5.27
CA GLU A 84 2.25 -4.32 -4.86
C GLU A 84 1.44 -4.82 -6.06
N VAL A 85 1.19 -3.95 -7.03
CA VAL A 85 0.45 -4.29 -8.25
C VAL A 85 1.23 -5.31 -9.08
N LEU A 86 2.56 -5.18 -9.14
CA LEU A 86 3.42 -6.16 -9.81
C LEU A 86 3.39 -7.51 -9.09
N VAL A 87 3.48 -7.50 -7.76
CA VAL A 87 3.39 -8.72 -6.95
C VAL A 87 2.02 -9.38 -7.12
N ALA A 88 0.93 -8.60 -7.14
CA ALA A 88 -0.42 -9.10 -7.36
C ALA A 88 -0.57 -9.75 -8.74
N VAL A 89 -0.06 -9.11 -9.79
CA VAL A 89 -0.07 -9.65 -11.15
C VAL A 89 0.72 -10.97 -11.23
N ILE A 90 1.95 -11.01 -10.71
CA ILE A 90 2.77 -12.24 -10.71
C ILE A 90 2.07 -13.34 -9.92
N THR A 91 1.48 -13.00 -8.78
CA THR A 91 0.74 -13.95 -7.93
C THR A 91 -0.47 -14.50 -8.66
N ALA A 92 -1.22 -13.67 -9.39
CA ALA A 92 -2.36 -14.12 -10.21
C ALA A 92 -1.90 -15.06 -11.35
N MET A 93 -0.81 -14.74 -12.04
CA MET A 93 -0.25 -15.62 -13.07
C MET A 93 0.15 -16.99 -12.51
N VAL A 94 0.78 -17.02 -11.33
CA VAL A 94 1.28 -18.25 -10.70
C VAL A 94 0.15 -19.07 -10.08
N LEU A 95 -0.76 -18.43 -9.34
CA LEU A 95 -1.81 -19.13 -8.58
C LEU A 95 -3.06 -19.43 -9.41
N LEU A 96 -3.41 -18.55 -10.35
CA LEU A 96 -4.64 -18.64 -11.14
C LEU A 96 -4.37 -19.02 -12.61
N GLY A 97 -3.11 -19.04 -13.04
CA GLY A 97 -2.74 -19.33 -14.42
C GLY A 97 -3.15 -18.22 -15.39
N GLU A 98 -3.39 -17.00 -14.90
CA GLU A 98 -3.80 -15.88 -15.74
C GLU A 98 -2.68 -15.44 -16.68
N VAL A 99 -3.06 -15.06 -17.91
CA VAL A 99 -2.12 -14.54 -18.91
C VAL A 99 -2.41 -13.07 -19.15
N LEU A 100 -1.37 -12.26 -19.07
CA LEU A 100 -1.45 -10.83 -19.30
C LEU A 100 -1.64 -10.51 -20.78
N THR A 101 -2.59 -9.63 -21.06
CA THR A 101 -2.75 -8.98 -22.35
C THR A 101 -1.60 -7.99 -22.61
N ILE A 102 -1.41 -7.63 -23.88
CA ILE A 102 -0.37 -6.67 -24.27
C ILE A 102 -0.52 -5.31 -23.57
N MET A 103 -1.75 -4.84 -23.33
CA MET A 103 -2.01 -3.58 -22.64
C MET A 103 -1.61 -3.64 -21.15
N GLN A 104 -1.77 -4.79 -20.50
CA GLN A 104 -1.35 -4.95 -19.12
C GLN A 104 0.17 -5.00 -18.99
N TRP A 105 0.87 -5.58 -19.98
CA TRP A 105 2.32 -5.51 -20.07
C TRP A 105 2.85 -4.08 -20.23
N ILE A 106 2.15 -3.24 -21.00
CA ILE A 106 2.47 -1.81 -21.07
C ILE A 106 2.33 -1.16 -19.69
N GLY A 107 1.25 -1.48 -18.96
CA GLY A 107 1.05 -1.02 -17.58
C GLY A 107 2.21 -1.41 -16.64
N VAL A 108 2.68 -2.66 -16.72
CA VAL A 108 3.87 -3.14 -15.99
C VAL A 108 5.10 -2.28 -16.32
N GLY A 109 5.33 -2.00 -17.61
CA GLY A 109 6.41 -1.13 -18.05
C GLY A 109 6.34 0.29 -17.48
N VAL A 110 5.13 0.88 -17.41
CA VAL A 110 4.91 2.21 -16.83
C VAL A 110 5.21 2.23 -15.33
N ILE A 111 4.76 1.22 -14.57
CA ILE A 111 5.02 1.11 -13.14
C ILE A 111 6.53 1.01 -12.86
N LEU A 112 7.22 0.12 -13.58
CA LEU A 112 8.67 -0.05 -13.46
C LEU A 112 9.42 1.22 -13.85
N GLY A 113 9.02 1.87 -14.95
CA GLY A 113 9.61 3.12 -15.40
C GLY A 113 9.46 4.25 -14.38
N ALA A 114 8.28 4.41 -13.77
CA ALA A 114 8.06 5.38 -12.71
C ALA A 114 8.98 5.13 -11.50
N GLY A 115 9.16 3.86 -11.10
CA GLY A 115 10.08 3.47 -10.03
C GLY A 115 11.53 3.88 -10.32
N VAL A 116 12.02 3.60 -11.54
CA VAL A 116 13.39 3.94 -11.96
C VAL A 116 13.62 5.46 -12.01
N ILE A 117 12.66 6.21 -12.58
CA ILE A 117 12.74 7.67 -12.67
C ILE A 117 12.87 8.28 -11.28
N VAL A 118 12.08 7.79 -10.32
CA VAL A 118 12.10 8.33 -8.95
C VAL A 118 13.35 7.92 -8.19
N ALA A 119 13.81 6.68 -8.33
CA ALA A 119 15.05 6.22 -7.70
C ALA A 119 16.26 7.06 -8.15
N THR A 120 16.36 7.32 -9.46
CA THR A 120 17.48 8.09 -10.04
C THR A 120 17.40 9.59 -9.73
N ALA A 121 16.19 10.16 -9.66
CA ALA A 121 16.00 11.55 -9.27
C ALA A 121 16.38 11.82 -7.81
N ASP A 122 16.11 10.87 -6.91
CA ASP A 122 16.45 11.00 -5.49
C ASP A 122 17.97 10.92 -5.26
N GLU A 123 18.66 10.00 -5.95
CA GLU A 123 20.13 9.91 -5.89
C GLU A 123 20.81 11.17 -6.44
N SER A 124 20.26 11.77 -7.49
CA SER A 124 20.74 13.04 -8.05
C SER A 124 20.63 14.19 -7.04
N ARG A 125 19.56 14.24 -6.24
CA ARG A 125 19.40 15.21 -5.14
C ARG A 125 20.39 14.97 -4.00
N GLY A 126 20.60 13.72 -3.62
CA GLY A 126 21.57 13.36 -2.58
C GLY A 126 23.00 13.78 -2.93
N ARG A 127 23.42 13.58 -4.19
CA ARG A 127 24.74 14.01 -4.68
C ARG A 127 24.92 15.52 -4.73
N ALA A 128 23.86 16.28 -5.02
CA ALA A 128 23.92 17.75 -5.02
C ALA A 128 24.01 18.36 -3.60
N ALA A 129 23.63 17.61 -2.56
CA ALA A 129 23.68 18.06 -1.18
C ALA A 129 25.06 17.85 -0.50
N VAL A 130 25.94 17.04 -1.09
CA VAL A 130 27.33 16.84 -0.60
C VAL A 130 28.27 17.69 -1.45
N PRO A 131 28.84 18.79 -0.91
CA PRO A 131 29.80 19.61 -1.66
C PRO A 131 31.08 18.79 -1.94
N PRO A 132 31.69 18.96 -3.13
CA PRO A 132 32.91 18.24 -3.50
C PRO A 132 34.11 18.85 -2.76
N THR A 133 34.32 18.49 -1.49
CA THR A 133 35.50 18.95 -0.72
C THR A 133 36.18 17.89 0.15
N ASP A 134 35.95 16.60 -0.06
CA ASP A 134 36.72 15.52 0.62
C ASP A 134 37.67 14.78 -0.34
N LEU A 135 38.24 15.50 -1.31
CA LEU A 135 39.40 15.05 -2.07
C LEU A 135 40.50 16.12 -1.98
N ALA A 136 41.20 16.14 -0.85
CA ALA A 136 42.53 16.74 -0.70
C ALA A 136 43.29 16.04 0.43
#